data_AF-A0A7C6PBU8-F1
#
_entry.id   AF-A0A7C6PBU8-F1
#
_cell.length_a   1.000
_cell.length_b   1.000
_cell.length_c   1.000
_cell.angle_alpha   90.00
_cell.angle_beta   90.00
_cell.angle_gamma   90.00
#
_symmetry.space_group_name_H-M   'P 1'
#
loop_
_entity.id
_entity.type
_entity.pdbx_description
1 polymer ?
#
loop_
_entity_poly.entity_id
_entity_poly.type
_entity_poly.pdbx_seq_one_letter_code
_entity_poly.pdbx_strand_id
1 'polypeptide(L)'
;MNKVGVARLSVLSNTALVIFKLIVGLYINSVSVLSEAIHSGLDLAAAMIALFAVKRSGKPPDAEHQYGHGKIENVSGVIEAILIFVASIWIIREAAIKLVTGARVEAPMWGLIVMGFSAVVNWVVSSLLMKTAQETDSVALEADGLHLRTDVYTSLGVAGGLLLLWVTGIHIFDPLIAIGVALLIIKAAYDLTAKAFFPLLDTSLPAEEEEHIKEIILSFGSHFVSFHKMRTRKAGPQRFIDLHLVVPQHQNISVSHDVCDDIEREMKDQYPGAQVLIHVEPCRIGEDCLQCRERGQCEFSEKNAKEKGIDTSESNNLG
;
A
#
# COMPACT_ATOMS: atom_id res chain seq x y z
N MET A 1 5.88 -13.51 9.86
CA MET A 1 4.46 -13.71 10.26
C MET A 1 3.58 -13.37 9.06
N ASN A 2 2.41 -13.97 8.90
CA ASN A 2 1.48 -13.58 7.82
C ASN A 2 0.78 -12.25 8.15
N LYS A 3 0.25 -11.55 7.11
CA LYS A 3 -0.45 -10.25 7.27
C LYS A 3 -1.46 -10.24 8.41
N VAL A 4 -2.37 -11.23 8.42
CA VAL A 4 -3.45 -11.35 9.41
C VAL A 4 -2.90 -11.58 10.82
N GLY A 5 -1.80 -12.32 10.97
CA GLY A 5 -1.17 -12.58 12.26
C GLY A 5 -0.61 -11.31 12.89
N VAL A 6 0.03 -10.44 12.10
CA VAL A 6 0.58 -9.17 12.59
C VAL A 6 -0.53 -8.17 12.90
N ALA A 7 -1.58 -8.09 12.08
CA ALA A 7 -2.76 -7.29 12.40
C ALA A 7 -3.46 -7.75 13.70
N ARG A 8 -3.54 -9.06 13.94
CA ARG A 8 -4.07 -9.59 15.22
C ARG A 8 -3.19 -9.20 16.40
N LEU A 9 -1.87 -9.22 16.23
CA LEU A 9 -0.94 -8.77 17.26
C LEU A 9 -1.16 -7.29 17.59
N SER A 10 -1.39 -6.44 16.58
CA SER A 10 -1.74 -5.02 16.77
C SER A 10 -3.00 -4.85 17.60
N VAL A 11 -4.10 -5.54 17.25
CA VAL A 11 -5.35 -5.49 18.01
C VAL A 11 -5.17 -5.99 19.45
N LEU A 12 -4.47 -7.11 19.65
CA LEU A 12 -4.22 -7.65 20.99
C LEU A 12 -3.38 -6.71 21.84
N SER A 13 -2.35 -6.11 21.25
CA SER A 13 -1.49 -5.13 21.91
C SER A 13 -2.27 -3.89 22.34
N ASN A 14 -3.02 -3.28 21.41
CA ASN A 14 -3.86 -2.11 21.70
C ASN A 14 -4.91 -2.42 22.77
N THR A 15 -5.54 -3.61 22.71
CA THR A 15 -6.49 -4.05 23.74
C THR A 15 -5.84 -4.13 25.11
N ALA A 16 -4.64 -4.72 25.20
CA ALA A 16 -3.90 -4.83 26.45
C ALA A 16 -3.50 -3.45 26.99
N LEU A 17 -3.06 -2.53 26.13
CA LEU A 17 -2.70 -1.17 26.52
C LEU A 17 -3.90 -0.37 27.01
N VAL A 18 -5.05 -0.46 26.34
CA VAL A 18 -6.29 0.19 26.78
C VAL A 18 -6.70 -0.29 28.17
N ILE A 19 -6.75 -1.61 28.39
CA ILE A 19 -7.10 -2.18 29.69
C ILE A 19 -6.11 -1.73 30.77
N PHE A 20 -4.81 -1.77 30.47
CA PHE A 20 -3.77 -1.35 31.40
C PHE A 20 -3.91 0.13 31.78
N LYS A 21 -4.08 1.02 30.80
CA LYS A 21 -4.29 2.47 31.03
C LYS A 21 -5.57 2.74 31.82
N LEU A 22 -6.67 2.03 31.54
CA LEU A 22 -7.93 2.17 32.29
C LEU A 22 -7.75 1.76 33.76
N ILE A 23 -7.15 0.60 34.04
CA ILE A 23 -6.93 0.12 35.40
C ILE A 23 -6.08 1.11 36.19
N VAL A 24 -4.94 1.54 35.62
CA VAL A 24 -4.05 2.48 36.30
C VAL A 24 -4.73 3.83 36.50
N GLY A 25 -5.40 4.36 35.46
CA GLY A 25 -6.08 5.66 35.51
C GLY A 25 -7.16 5.72 36.58
N LEU A 26 -7.95 4.66 36.74
CA LEU A 26 -8.95 4.54 37.80
C LEU A 26 -8.31 4.38 39.18
N TYR A 27 -7.26 3.57 39.30
CA TYR A 27 -6.58 3.34 40.57
C TYR A 27 -5.97 4.62 41.15
N ILE A 28 -5.32 5.42 40.29
CA ILE A 28 -4.68 6.68 40.71
C ILE A 28 -5.63 7.89 40.63
N ASN A 29 -6.89 7.70 40.21
CA ASN A 29 -7.86 8.75 39.93
C ASN A 29 -7.32 9.89 39.03
N SER A 30 -6.54 9.53 38.00
CA SER A 30 -5.95 10.52 37.09
C SER A 30 -6.80 10.70 35.84
N VAL A 31 -7.37 11.91 35.71
CA VAL A 31 -8.10 12.33 34.50
C VAL A 31 -7.20 12.28 33.26
N SER A 32 -5.90 12.58 33.40
CA SER A 32 -4.94 12.54 32.29
C SER A 32 -4.72 11.12 31.78
N VAL A 33 -4.50 10.15 32.67
CA VAL A 33 -4.32 8.75 32.27
C VAL A 33 -5.62 8.16 31.71
N LEU A 34 -6.78 8.56 32.25
CA LEU A 34 -8.08 8.14 31.72
C LEU A 34 -8.34 8.70 30.30
N SER A 35 -7.97 9.95 30.04
CA SER A 35 -8.03 10.55 28.70
C SER A 35 -7.14 9.79 27.71
N GLU A 36 -5.94 9.41 28.14
CA GLU A 36 -4.99 8.63 27.34
C GLU A 36 -5.50 7.20 27.06
N ALA A 37 -6.29 6.63 27.99
CA ALA A 37 -6.96 5.36 27.77
C ALA A 37 -8.06 5.45 26.69
N ILE A 38 -8.78 6.58 26.63
CA ILE A 38 -9.78 6.85 25.59
C ILE A 38 -9.09 7.00 24.22
N HIS A 39 -7.97 7.73 24.16
CA HIS A 39 -7.15 7.84 22.94
C HIS A 39 -6.74 6.46 22.43
N SER A 40 -6.19 5.60 23.30
CA SER A 40 -5.89 4.21 22.91
C SER A 40 -7.10 3.36 22.54
N GLY A 41 -8.31 3.73 22.97
CA GLY A 41 -9.54 3.13 22.48
C GLY A 41 -9.79 3.43 20.99
N LEU A 42 -9.44 4.65 20.54
CA LEU A 42 -9.48 5.01 19.12
C LEU A 42 -8.39 4.27 18.33
N ASP A 43 -7.19 4.12 18.90
CA ASP A 43 -6.10 3.34 18.29
C ASP A 43 -6.52 1.87 18.11
N LEU A 44 -7.17 1.28 19.12
CA LEU A 44 -7.75 -0.05 19.02
C LEU A 44 -8.82 -0.13 17.92
N ALA A 45 -9.66 0.89 17.77
CA ALA A 45 -10.64 0.95 16.69
C ALA A 45 -9.97 0.96 15.32
N ALA A 46 -8.92 1.77 15.13
CA ALA A 46 -8.12 1.79 13.89
C ALA A 46 -7.50 0.40 13.61
N ALA A 47 -6.86 -0.22 14.61
CA ALA A 47 -6.27 -1.56 14.47
C ALA A 47 -7.32 -2.64 14.11
N MET A 48 -8.56 -2.52 14.62
CA MET A 48 -9.66 -3.41 14.24
C MET A 48 -10.09 -3.21 12.78
N ILE A 49 -10.12 -1.97 12.30
CA ILE A 49 -10.42 -1.64 10.89
C ILE A 49 -9.33 -2.24 10.00
N ALA A 50 -8.05 -2.04 10.33
CA ALA A 50 -6.93 -2.64 9.60
C ALA A 50 -7.01 -4.18 9.56
N LEU A 51 -7.27 -4.82 10.70
CA LEU A 51 -7.45 -6.28 10.78
C LEU A 51 -8.63 -6.77 9.93
N PHE A 52 -9.75 -6.05 9.94
CA PHE A 52 -10.89 -6.36 9.10
C PHE A 52 -10.53 -6.23 7.62
N ALA A 53 -9.87 -5.14 7.24
CA ALA A 53 -9.48 -4.86 5.87
C ALA A 53 -8.54 -5.94 5.31
N VAL A 54 -7.47 -6.27 6.03
CA VAL A 54 -6.50 -7.32 5.65
C VAL A 54 -7.15 -8.69 5.52
N LYS A 55 -8.12 -9.02 6.38
CA LYS A 55 -8.85 -10.29 6.28
C LYS A 55 -9.81 -10.31 5.09
N ARG A 56 -10.48 -9.19 4.80
CA ARG A 56 -11.49 -9.12 3.74
C ARG A 56 -10.84 -8.97 2.36
N SER A 57 -9.72 -8.26 2.25
CA SER A 57 -8.97 -8.04 1.01
C SER A 57 -8.39 -9.32 0.43
N GLY A 58 -7.94 -10.24 1.30
CA GLY A 58 -7.40 -11.54 0.90
C GLY A 58 -8.43 -12.55 0.41
N LYS A 59 -9.73 -12.19 0.36
CA LYS A 59 -10.75 -13.10 -0.17
C LYS A 59 -10.73 -13.13 -1.70
N PRO A 60 -10.93 -14.31 -2.31
CA PRO A 60 -11.01 -14.44 -3.75
C PRO A 60 -12.19 -13.64 -4.32
N PRO A 61 -12.21 -13.40 -5.64
CA PRO A 61 -13.36 -12.83 -6.34
C PRO A 61 -14.66 -13.58 -6.05
N ASP A 62 -15.76 -12.83 -5.97
CA ASP A 62 -17.12 -13.37 -5.83
C ASP A 62 -18.07 -12.73 -6.86
N ALA A 63 -19.35 -13.09 -6.83
CA ALA A 63 -20.33 -12.63 -7.81
C ALA A 63 -20.54 -11.10 -7.80
N GLU A 64 -20.36 -10.45 -6.64
CA GLU A 64 -20.48 -9.00 -6.50
C GLU A 64 -19.14 -8.28 -6.74
N HIS A 65 -18.01 -8.97 -6.52
CA HIS A 65 -16.65 -8.44 -6.62
C HIS A 65 -15.79 -9.31 -7.57
N GLN A 66 -16.04 -9.20 -8.88
CA GLN A 66 -15.39 -10.02 -9.91
C GLN A 66 -13.86 -9.83 -10.02
N TYR A 67 -13.35 -8.67 -9.59
CA TYR A 67 -11.91 -8.39 -9.55
C TYR A 67 -11.29 -8.63 -8.17
N GLY A 68 -12.06 -9.18 -7.23
CA GLY A 68 -11.62 -9.41 -5.85
C GLY A 68 -11.82 -8.21 -4.93
N HIS A 69 -11.28 -8.33 -3.72
CA HIS A 69 -11.55 -7.42 -2.60
C HIS A 69 -10.35 -6.52 -2.24
N GLY A 70 -9.30 -6.48 -3.06
CA GLY A 70 -8.04 -5.81 -2.75
C GLY A 70 -8.20 -4.32 -2.36
N LYS A 71 -9.12 -3.60 -3.02
CA LYS A 71 -9.38 -2.16 -2.75
C LYS A 71 -9.86 -1.88 -1.31
N ILE A 72 -10.30 -2.89 -0.55
CA ILE A 72 -10.68 -2.70 0.87
C ILE A 72 -9.48 -2.24 1.71
N GLU A 73 -8.25 -2.70 1.41
CA GLU A 73 -7.06 -2.19 2.11
C GLU A 73 -6.81 -0.70 1.84
N ASN A 74 -7.02 -0.27 0.60
CA ASN A 74 -6.91 1.15 0.23
C ASN A 74 -7.95 1.99 0.97
N VAL A 75 -9.21 1.52 1.06
CA VAL A 75 -10.26 2.21 1.82
C VAL A 75 -9.90 2.32 3.31
N SER A 76 -9.40 1.24 3.92
CA SER A 76 -8.89 1.26 5.31
C SER A 76 -7.80 2.30 5.49
N GLY A 77 -6.80 2.30 4.59
CA GLY A 77 -5.69 3.25 4.65
C GLY A 77 -6.13 4.71 4.55
N VAL A 78 -7.15 5.02 3.73
CA VAL A 78 -7.73 6.37 3.65
C VAL A 78 -8.44 6.73 4.96
N ILE A 79 -9.23 5.82 5.53
CA ILE A 79 -9.92 6.06 6.81
C ILE A 79 -8.89 6.34 7.93
N GLU A 80 -7.85 5.52 8.03
CA GLU A 80 -6.80 5.68 9.03
C GLU A 80 -6.00 6.97 8.82
N ALA A 81 -5.65 7.32 7.57
CA ALA A 81 -4.97 8.57 7.29
C ALA A 81 -5.80 9.81 7.71
N ILE A 82 -7.12 9.76 7.54
CA ILE A 82 -8.04 10.81 8.03
C ILE A 82 -8.02 10.87 9.56
N LEU A 83 -8.04 9.72 10.26
CA LEU A 83 -7.95 9.68 11.72
C LEU A 83 -6.66 10.33 12.23
N ILE A 84 -5.52 10.00 11.61
CA ILE A 84 -4.21 10.60 11.94
C ILE A 84 -4.23 12.11 11.69
N PHE A 85 -4.82 12.55 10.58
CA PHE A 85 -4.91 13.97 10.24
C PHE A 85 -5.76 14.76 11.27
N VAL A 86 -6.92 14.22 11.64
CA VAL A 86 -7.79 14.81 12.67
C VAL A 86 -7.09 14.86 14.02
N ALA A 87 -6.42 13.79 14.43
CA ALA A 87 -5.64 13.73 15.68
C ALA A 87 -4.52 14.79 15.68
N SER A 88 -3.82 14.97 14.56
CA SER A 88 -2.74 15.96 14.45
C SER A 88 -3.24 17.40 14.56
N ILE A 89 -4.38 17.72 13.94
CA ILE A 89 -5.01 19.04 14.08
C ILE A 89 -5.44 19.28 15.53
N TRP A 90 -6.00 18.27 16.18
CA TRP A 90 -6.37 18.33 17.60
C TRP A 90 -5.15 18.64 18.49
N ILE A 91 -4.01 17.97 18.25
CA ILE A 91 -2.75 18.22 18.97
C ILE A 91 -2.27 19.67 18.78
N ILE A 92 -2.29 20.18 17.55
CA ILE A 92 -1.89 21.57 17.27
C ILE A 92 -2.78 22.55 18.03
N ARG A 93 -4.11 22.31 18.04
CA ARG A 93 -5.07 23.14 18.77
C ARG A 93 -4.77 23.13 20.27
N GLU A 94 -4.57 21.97 20.88
CA GLU A 94 -4.27 21.85 22.31
C GLU A 94 -2.92 22.50 22.66
N ALA A 95 -1.89 22.31 21.83
CA ALA A 95 -0.60 22.95 22.01
C ALA A 95 -0.71 24.49 21.92
N ALA A 96 -1.48 25.02 20.96
CA ALA A 96 -1.73 26.45 20.84
C ALA A 96 -2.45 27.04 22.07
N ILE A 97 -3.45 26.32 22.61
CA ILE A 97 -4.12 26.72 23.86
C ILE A 97 -3.14 26.74 25.02
N LYS A 98 -2.30 25.72 25.17
CA LYS A 98 -1.26 25.65 26.23
C LYS A 98 -0.25 26.81 26.15
N LEU A 99 0.12 27.23 24.94
CA LEU A 99 0.99 28.39 24.70
C LEU A 99 0.42 29.70 25.26
N VAL A 100 -0.91 29.88 25.18
CA VAL A 100 -1.59 31.09 25.67
C VAL A 100 -1.92 31.00 27.15
N THR A 101 -2.33 29.82 27.63
CA THR A 101 -2.89 29.63 28.98
C THR A 101 -1.83 29.32 30.04
N GLY A 102 -0.61 28.92 29.66
CA GLY A 102 0.45 28.60 30.62
C GLY A 102 0.09 27.44 31.54
N ALA A 103 -0.31 26.30 30.96
CA ALA A 103 -0.74 25.14 31.75
C ALA A 103 0.44 24.51 32.53
N ARG A 104 0.23 24.24 33.82
CA ARG A 104 1.13 23.41 34.63
C ARG A 104 0.81 21.94 34.38
N VAL A 105 1.80 21.18 33.94
CA VAL A 105 1.67 19.72 33.81
C VAL A 105 1.93 19.09 35.17
N GLU A 106 0.87 18.70 35.86
CA GLU A 106 0.97 17.77 36.98
C GLU A 106 0.93 16.35 36.41
N ALA A 107 2.11 15.76 36.17
CA ALA A 107 2.20 14.34 35.79
C ALA A 107 2.56 13.51 37.03
N PRO A 108 1.63 12.72 37.60
CA PRO A 108 1.98 11.74 38.61
C PRO A 108 3.03 10.77 38.02
N MET A 109 4.05 10.41 38.80
CA MET A 109 5.15 9.53 38.35
C MET A 109 4.67 8.21 37.71
N TRP A 110 3.49 7.71 38.13
CA TRP A 110 2.81 6.57 37.53
C TRP A 110 2.35 6.78 36.08
N GLY A 111 1.90 7.98 35.72
CA GLY A 111 1.49 8.29 34.35
C GLY A 111 2.65 8.22 33.36
N LEU A 112 3.84 8.66 33.77
CA LEU A 112 5.06 8.56 32.96
C LEU A 112 5.46 7.10 32.69
N ILE A 113 5.37 6.23 33.70
CA ILE A 113 5.68 4.80 33.54
C ILE A 113 4.72 4.14 32.54
N VAL A 114 3.42 4.41 32.66
CA VAL A 114 2.39 3.83 31.77
C VAL A 114 2.57 4.30 30.34
N MET A 115 2.78 5.61 30.13
CA MET A 115 3.00 6.17 28.80
C MET A 115 4.31 5.65 28.19
N GLY A 116 5.39 5.58 28.98
CA GLY A 116 6.68 5.03 28.53
C GLY A 116 6.57 3.56 28.12
N PHE A 117 5.89 2.74 28.92
CA PHE A 117 5.63 1.34 28.57
C PHE A 117 4.82 1.22 27.28
N SER A 118 3.77 2.03 27.13
CA SER A 118 2.92 2.05 25.93
C SER A 118 3.70 2.45 24.68
N ALA A 119 4.57 3.45 24.79
CA ALA A 119 5.44 3.88 23.68
C ALA A 119 6.39 2.76 23.23
N VAL A 120 6.99 2.01 24.16
CA VAL A 120 7.86 0.86 23.82
C VAL A 120 7.07 -0.23 23.10
N VAL A 121 5.88 -0.57 23.60
CA VAL A 121 5.02 -1.58 22.99
C VAL A 121 4.59 -1.14 21.58
N ASN A 122 4.11 0.09 21.42
CA ASN A 122 3.71 0.64 20.12
C ASN A 122 4.88 0.68 19.14
N TRP A 123 6.09 1.01 19.58
CA TRP A 123 7.28 0.99 18.74
C TRP A 123 7.60 -0.41 18.19
N VAL A 124 7.54 -1.43 19.06
CA VAL A 124 7.81 -2.82 18.67
C VAL A 124 6.76 -3.32 17.68
N VAL A 125 5.48 -3.13 17.99
CA VAL A 125 4.37 -3.59 17.14
C VAL A 125 4.35 -2.85 15.81
N SER A 126 4.53 -1.52 15.84
CA SER A 126 4.63 -0.69 14.64
C SER A 126 5.78 -1.13 13.72
N SER A 127 6.93 -1.48 14.30
CA SER A 127 8.08 -1.94 13.50
C SER A 127 7.79 -3.26 12.78
N LEU A 128 7.06 -4.18 13.45
CA LEU A 128 6.62 -5.43 12.84
C LEU A 128 5.56 -5.22 11.76
N LEU A 129 4.60 -4.31 12.00
CA LEU A 129 3.58 -3.90 11.03
C LEU A 129 4.24 -3.32 9.79
N MET A 130 5.13 -2.35 9.95
CA MET A 130 5.78 -1.65 8.84
C MET A 130 6.65 -2.60 8.00
N LYS A 131 7.39 -3.50 8.65
CA LYS A 131 8.16 -4.55 7.95
C LYS A 131 7.24 -5.44 7.13
N THR A 132 6.15 -5.93 7.72
CA THR A 132 5.21 -6.80 7.03
C THR A 132 4.47 -6.06 5.92
N ALA A 133 4.12 -4.79 6.14
CA ALA A 133 3.47 -3.93 5.15
C ALA A 133 4.32 -3.79 3.89
N GLN A 134 5.63 -3.57 4.04
CA GLN A 134 6.58 -3.49 2.92
C GLN A 134 6.76 -4.84 2.22
N GLU A 135 6.95 -5.93 2.98
CA GLU A 135 7.13 -7.29 2.42
C GLU A 135 5.90 -7.79 1.65
N THR A 136 4.72 -7.27 1.98
CA THR A 136 3.45 -7.81 1.48
C THR A 136 2.58 -6.77 0.78
N ASP A 137 3.15 -5.59 0.55
CA ASP A 137 2.56 -4.46 -0.16
C ASP A 137 1.16 -4.08 0.36
N SER A 138 1.03 -4.05 1.70
CA SER A 138 -0.23 -3.88 2.40
C SER A 138 -0.41 -2.47 2.96
N VAL A 139 -1.23 -1.68 2.27
CA VAL A 139 -1.51 -0.29 2.66
C VAL A 139 -2.19 -0.21 4.03
N ALA A 140 -3.06 -1.16 4.37
CA ALA A 140 -3.73 -1.18 5.67
C ALA A 140 -2.75 -1.44 6.83
N LEU A 141 -1.76 -2.32 6.65
CA LEU A 141 -0.73 -2.54 7.66
C LEU A 141 0.25 -1.36 7.75
N GLU A 142 0.55 -0.70 6.63
CA GLU A 142 1.38 0.51 6.59
C GLU A 142 0.70 1.63 7.39
N ALA A 143 -0.61 1.81 7.19
CA ALA A 143 -1.43 2.79 7.88
C ALA A 143 -1.46 2.55 9.40
N ASP A 144 -1.80 1.32 9.84
CA ASP A 144 -1.87 0.96 11.26
C ASP A 144 -0.49 1.11 11.93
N GLY A 145 0.56 0.70 11.21
CA GLY A 145 1.95 0.88 11.65
C GLY A 145 2.32 2.35 11.82
N LEU A 146 1.92 3.22 10.89
CA LEU A 146 2.18 4.66 10.94
C LEU A 146 1.38 5.35 12.05
N HIS A 147 0.14 4.93 12.28
CA HIS A 147 -0.68 5.38 13.41
C HIS A 147 0.04 5.08 14.73
N LEU A 148 0.49 3.84 14.95
CA LEU A 148 1.24 3.50 16.16
C LEU A 148 2.58 4.24 16.27
N ARG A 149 3.29 4.51 15.15
CA ARG A 149 4.50 5.37 15.19
C ARG A 149 4.18 6.78 15.63
N THR A 150 3.06 7.31 15.16
CA THR A 150 2.59 8.65 15.50
C THR A 150 2.42 8.76 17.01
N ASP A 151 1.80 7.78 17.66
CA ASP A 151 1.65 7.77 19.12
C ASP A 151 2.99 7.71 19.87
N VAL A 152 3.98 7.00 19.32
CA VAL A 152 5.33 6.98 19.89
C VAL A 152 5.98 8.35 19.78
N TYR A 153 5.92 9.00 18.62
CA TYR A 153 6.52 10.32 18.42
C TYR A 153 5.84 11.40 19.24
N THR A 154 4.51 11.38 19.36
CA THR A 154 3.78 12.31 20.24
C THR A 154 4.18 12.09 21.69
N SER A 155 4.23 10.83 22.16
CA SER A 155 4.65 10.48 23.53
C SER A 155 6.09 10.94 23.82
N LEU A 156 7.02 10.72 22.90
CA LEU A 156 8.40 11.16 23.02
C LEU A 156 8.52 12.69 22.97
N GLY A 157 7.73 13.36 22.13
CA GLY A 157 7.67 14.82 22.06
C GLY A 157 7.23 15.43 23.40
N VAL A 158 6.16 14.90 24.00
CA VAL A 158 5.68 15.32 25.33
C VAL A 158 6.73 15.00 26.41
N ALA A 159 7.30 13.80 26.41
CA ALA A 159 8.33 13.43 27.39
C ALA A 159 9.57 14.35 27.30
N GLY A 160 10.01 14.67 26.07
CA GLY A 160 11.11 15.61 25.83
C GLY A 160 10.77 17.04 26.25
N GLY A 161 9.55 17.51 25.97
CA GLY A 161 9.04 18.80 26.43
C GLY A 161 9.03 18.93 27.95
N LEU A 162 8.59 17.89 28.65
CA LEU A 162 8.60 17.82 30.12
C LEU A 162 10.01 17.76 30.70
N LEU A 163 10.92 17.00 30.09
CA LEU A 163 12.32 16.94 30.53
C LEU A 163 12.99 18.31 30.39
N LEU A 164 12.79 18.99 29.26
CA LEU A 164 13.30 20.35 29.05
C LEU A 164 12.69 21.35 30.04
N LEU A 165 11.39 21.25 30.33
CA LEU A 165 10.75 22.05 31.37
C LEU A 165 11.39 21.81 32.74
N TRP A 166 11.68 20.55 33.10
CA TRP A 166 12.30 20.21 34.38
C TRP A 166 13.72 20.79 34.53
N VAL A 167 14.51 20.77 33.45
CA VAL A 167 15.89 21.29 33.46
C VAL A 167 15.95 22.82 33.36
N THR A 168 15.10 23.43 32.52
CA THR A 168 15.20 24.86 32.17
C THR A 168 14.18 25.76 32.87
N GLY A 169 13.08 25.19 33.38
CA GLY A 169 11.94 25.93 33.93
C GLY A 169 11.09 26.66 32.89
N ILE A 170 11.37 26.50 31.59
CA ILE A 170 10.68 27.23 30.52
C ILE A 170 9.50 26.42 29.99
N HIS A 171 8.28 26.91 30.25
CA HIS A 171 7.03 26.22 29.91
C HIS A 171 6.67 26.23 28.41
N ILE A 172 7.35 27.04 27.59
CA ILE A 172 7.02 27.26 26.16
C ILE A 172 7.52 26.10 25.27
N PHE A 173 8.56 25.37 25.70
CA PHE A 173 9.17 24.33 24.86
C PHE A 173 8.26 23.13 24.60
N ASP A 174 7.42 22.72 25.57
CA ASP A 174 6.50 21.59 25.42
C ASP A 174 5.48 21.82 24.28
N PRO A 175 4.72 22.94 24.25
CA PRO A 175 3.85 23.27 23.12
C PRO A 175 4.58 23.40 21.77
N LEU A 176 5.78 23.98 21.73
CA LEU A 176 6.53 24.16 20.48
C LEU A 176 6.98 22.81 19.89
N ILE A 177 7.46 21.89 20.72
CA ILE A 177 7.84 20.54 20.30
C ILE A 177 6.59 19.77 19.85
N ALA A 178 5.48 19.86 20.59
CA ALA A 178 4.23 19.21 20.20
C ALA A 178 3.74 19.68 18.83
N ILE A 179 3.79 20.99 18.54
CA ILE A 179 3.46 21.52 17.20
C ILE A 179 4.42 20.98 16.14
N GLY A 180 5.73 20.98 16.41
CA GLY A 180 6.74 20.45 15.48
C GLY A 180 6.50 18.97 15.14
N VAL A 181 6.22 18.14 16.14
CA VAL A 181 5.88 16.72 15.95
C VAL A 181 4.58 16.57 15.16
N ALA A 182 3.53 17.34 15.48
CA ALA A 182 2.26 17.30 14.77
C ALA A 182 2.40 17.65 13.28
N LEU A 183 3.29 18.59 12.92
CA LEU A 183 3.57 18.91 11.52
C LEU A 183 4.24 17.76 10.77
N LEU A 184 5.15 17.02 11.41
CA LEU A 184 5.75 15.82 10.83
C LEU A 184 4.71 14.71 10.61
N ILE A 185 3.79 14.56 11.55
CA ILE A 185 2.70 13.59 11.46
C ILE A 185 1.74 13.97 10.32
N ILE A 186 1.37 15.25 10.18
CA ILE A 186 0.54 15.73 9.07
C ILE A 186 1.16 15.39 7.72
N LYS A 187 2.47 15.58 7.57
CA LYS A 187 3.18 15.20 6.34
C LYS A 187 3.05 13.70 6.07
N ALA A 188 3.30 12.87 7.10
CA ALA A 188 3.20 11.43 6.95
C ALA A 188 1.76 10.97 6.62
N ALA A 189 0.76 11.59 7.23
CA ALA A 189 -0.66 11.34 6.94
C ALA A 189 -1.05 11.76 5.52
N TYR A 190 -0.51 12.87 5.00
CA TYR A 190 -0.70 13.29 3.62
C TYR A 190 -0.10 12.28 2.63
N ASP A 191 1.14 11.85 2.87
CA ASP A 191 1.83 10.85 2.04
C ASP A 191 1.06 9.52 2.04
N LEU A 192 0.58 9.08 3.21
CA LEU A 192 -0.26 7.88 3.34
C LEU A 192 -1.60 8.03 2.62
N THR A 193 -2.24 9.20 2.73
CA THR A 193 -3.50 9.49 2.03
C THR A 193 -3.30 9.35 0.52
N ALA A 194 -2.24 9.93 -0.04
CA ALA A 194 -1.91 9.79 -1.46
C ALA A 194 -1.72 8.33 -1.86
N LYS A 195 -0.91 7.57 -1.09
CA LYS A 195 -0.67 6.14 -1.33
C LYS A 195 -1.93 5.29 -1.26
N ALA A 196 -2.86 5.61 -0.35
CA ALA A 196 -4.07 4.85 -0.15
C ALA A 196 -5.19 5.24 -1.14
N PHE A 197 -5.32 6.53 -1.45
CA PHE A 197 -6.41 7.08 -2.25
C PHE A 197 -6.20 6.90 -3.76
N PHE A 198 -5.01 7.19 -4.29
CA PHE A 198 -4.78 7.14 -5.75
C PHE A 198 -5.02 5.75 -6.39
N PRO A 199 -4.70 4.62 -5.74
CA PRO A 199 -5.06 3.31 -6.27
C PRO A 199 -6.58 3.06 -6.35
N LEU A 200 -7.41 3.79 -5.59
CA LEU A 200 -8.87 3.71 -5.75
C LEU A 200 -9.32 4.24 -7.12
N LEU A 201 -8.58 5.22 -7.66
CA LEU A 201 -8.79 5.82 -8.98
C LEU A 201 -8.12 5.04 -10.12
N ASP A 202 -7.61 3.84 -9.84
CA ASP A 202 -6.90 2.99 -10.81
C ASP A 202 -5.68 3.70 -11.44
N THR A 203 -4.90 4.37 -10.58
CA THR A 203 -3.59 4.94 -10.95
C THR A 203 -2.63 3.85 -11.42
N SER A 204 -1.78 4.19 -12.39
CA SER A 204 -0.74 3.30 -12.93
C SER A 204 0.21 2.81 -11.83
N LEU A 205 0.87 1.68 -12.11
CA LEU A 205 1.95 1.18 -11.27
C LEU A 205 3.14 2.17 -11.25
N PRO A 206 4.03 2.05 -10.25
CA PRO A 206 5.27 2.82 -10.23
C PRO A 206 6.05 2.67 -11.54
N ALA A 207 6.72 3.73 -11.99
CA ALA A 207 7.43 3.75 -13.26
C ALA A 207 8.48 2.61 -13.38
N GLU A 208 9.14 2.29 -12.28
CA GLU A 208 10.10 1.17 -12.19
C GLU A 208 9.43 -0.19 -12.43
N GLU A 209 8.24 -0.43 -11.85
CA GLU A 209 7.47 -1.65 -12.12
C GLU A 209 6.99 -1.69 -13.58
N GLU A 210 6.53 -0.57 -14.14
CA GLU A 210 6.12 -0.51 -15.54
C GLU A 210 7.27 -0.74 -16.52
N GLU A 211 8.47 -0.24 -16.22
CA GLU A 211 9.66 -0.47 -17.03
C GLU A 211 10.05 -1.95 -17.01
N HIS A 212 10.09 -2.56 -15.82
CA HIS A 212 10.35 -3.99 -15.69
C HIS A 212 9.29 -4.85 -16.40
N ILE A 213 8.01 -4.49 -16.34
CA ILE A 213 6.94 -5.15 -17.11
C ILE A 213 7.22 -5.07 -18.63
N LYS A 214 7.66 -3.90 -19.13
CA LYS A 214 8.01 -3.77 -20.55
C LYS A 214 9.21 -4.63 -20.91
N GLU A 215 10.22 -4.71 -20.06
CA GLU A 215 11.39 -5.58 -20.26
C GLU A 215 11.00 -7.05 -20.35
N ILE A 216 10.12 -7.52 -19.45
CA ILE A 216 9.57 -8.88 -19.51
C ILE A 216 8.88 -9.12 -20.84
N ILE A 217 7.99 -8.24 -21.28
CA ILE A 217 7.28 -8.37 -22.56
C ILE A 217 8.29 -8.40 -23.72
N LEU A 218 9.26 -7.48 -23.73
CA LEU A 218 10.27 -7.38 -24.79
C LEU A 218 11.22 -8.59 -24.84
N SER A 219 11.39 -9.32 -23.75
CA SER A 219 12.16 -10.58 -23.73
C SER A 219 11.56 -11.65 -24.67
N PHE A 220 10.25 -11.57 -24.93
CA PHE A 220 9.53 -12.43 -25.88
C PHE A 220 9.45 -11.83 -27.29
N GLY A 221 10.19 -10.75 -27.58
CA GLY A 221 10.10 -9.98 -28.84
C GLY A 221 10.36 -10.79 -30.12
N SER A 222 10.89 -12.01 -30.03
CA SER A 222 11.00 -12.96 -31.14
C SER A 222 9.68 -13.65 -31.51
N HIS A 223 8.59 -13.40 -30.78
CA HIS A 223 7.30 -14.08 -30.95
C HIS A 223 6.13 -13.16 -31.31
N PHE A 224 6.33 -11.84 -31.31
CA PHE A 224 5.33 -10.84 -31.67
C PHE A 224 5.98 -9.65 -32.41
N VAL A 225 5.18 -8.80 -33.05
CA VAL A 225 5.66 -7.66 -33.84
C VAL A 225 5.88 -6.43 -32.97
N SER A 226 4.86 -6.07 -32.19
CA SER A 226 4.89 -4.94 -31.26
C SER A 226 3.85 -5.14 -30.15
N PHE A 227 3.89 -4.30 -29.12
CA PHE A 227 2.81 -4.20 -28.14
C PHE A 227 2.48 -2.73 -27.91
N HIS A 228 1.24 -2.45 -27.55
CA HIS A 228 0.77 -1.09 -27.32
C HIS A 228 -0.42 -1.06 -26.36
N LYS A 229 -0.87 0.15 -26.00
CA LYS A 229 -1.98 0.39 -25.06
C LYS A 229 -1.85 -0.39 -23.74
N MET A 230 -0.62 -0.52 -23.24
CA MET A 230 -0.37 -1.09 -21.92
C MET A 230 -1.00 -0.18 -20.86
N ARG A 231 -1.85 -0.75 -20.01
CA ARG A 231 -2.45 -0.09 -18.85
C ARG A 231 -2.17 -0.94 -17.63
N THR A 232 -1.77 -0.29 -16.55
CA THR A 232 -1.50 -0.96 -15.29
C THR A 232 -2.33 -0.31 -14.19
N ARG A 233 -2.71 -1.09 -13.17
CA ARG A 233 -3.35 -0.57 -11.95
C ARG A 233 -3.12 -1.51 -10.78
N LYS A 234 -3.45 -1.04 -9.57
CA LYS A 234 -3.27 -1.79 -8.32
C LYS A 234 -4.54 -1.78 -7.48
N ALA A 235 -4.82 -2.90 -6.81
CA ALA A 235 -5.85 -3.00 -5.77
C ALA A 235 -5.30 -3.77 -4.56
N GLY A 236 -5.01 -3.05 -3.48
CA GLY A 236 -4.25 -3.61 -2.36
C GLY A 236 -2.92 -4.20 -2.86
N PRO A 237 -2.59 -5.47 -2.56
CA PRO A 237 -1.36 -6.11 -3.02
C PRO A 237 -1.43 -6.62 -4.48
N GLN A 238 -2.61 -6.64 -5.11
CA GLN A 238 -2.80 -7.22 -6.44
C GLN A 238 -2.49 -6.20 -7.54
N ARG A 239 -1.79 -6.66 -8.58
CA ARG A 239 -1.46 -5.91 -9.79
C ARG A 239 -2.36 -6.36 -10.93
N PHE A 240 -2.81 -5.42 -11.76
CA PHE A 240 -3.58 -5.69 -12.96
C PHE A 240 -2.87 -5.05 -14.14
N ILE A 241 -2.68 -5.83 -15.21
CA ILE A 241 -1.91 -5.44 -16.38
C ILE A 241 -2.75 -5.81 -17.61
N ASP A 242 -3.17 -4.80 -18.37
CA ASP A 242 -3.84 -4.98 -19.65
C ASP A 242 -2.91 -4.51 -20.77
N LEU A 243 -2.78 -5.26 -21.86
CA LEU A 243 -2.04 -4.81 -23.04
C LEU A 243 -2.58 -5.37 -24.34
N HIS A 244 -2.22 -4.73 -25.45
CA HIS A 244 -2.49 -5.24 -26.79
C HIS A 244 -1.19 -5.78 -27.38
N LEU A 245 -1.19 -7.05 -27.78
CA LEU A 245 -0.04 -7.73 -28.38
C LEU A 245 -0.29 -7.91 -29.89
N VAL A 246 0.56 -7.32 -30.71
CA VAL A 246 0.44 -7.37 -32.18
C VAL A 246 1.21 -8.57 -32.71
N VAL A 247 0.51 -9.50 -33.36
CA VAL A 247 1.07 -10.74 -33.92
C VAL A 247 0.91 -10.79 -35.44
N PRO A 248 1.71 -11.58 -36.17
CA PRO A 248 1.54 -11.83 -37.59
C PRO A 248 0.10 -12.25 -37.96
N GLN A 249 -0.44 -11.68 -39.04
CA GLN A 249 -1.84 -11.84 -39.46
C GLN A 249 -2.26 -13.29 -39.73
N HIS A 250 -1.34 -14.14 -40.18
CA HIS A 250 -1.60 -15.55 -40.47
C HIS A 250 -1.06 -16.50 -39.39
N GLN A 251 -0.67 -15.97 -38.23
CA GLN A 251 -0.25 -16.81 -37.12
C GLN A 251 -1.44 -17.63 -36.60
N ASN A 252 -1.21 -18.92 -36.37
CA ASN A 252 -2.23 -19.77 -35.75
C ASN A 252 -2.54 -19.23 -34.34
N ILE A 253 -3.84 -19.14 -34.02
CA ILE A 253 -4.34 -18.68 -32.73
C ILE A 253 -3.69 -19.46 -31.57
N SER A 254 -3.44 -20.76 -31.73
CA SER A 254 -2.76 -21.56 -30.69
C SER A 254 -1.36 -21.04 -30.40
N VAL A 255 -0.58 -20.68 -31.43
CA VAL A 255 0.78 -20.14 -31.23
C VAL A 255 0.72 -18.78 -30.55
N SER A 256 -0.22 -17.92 -30.95
CA SER A 256 -0.41 -16.63 -30.27
C SER A 256 -0.84 -16.80 -28.82
N HIS A 257 -1.69 -17.79 -28.53
CA HIS A 257 -2.09 -18.13 -27.17
C HIS A 257 -0.92 -18.64 -26.32
N ASP A 258 -0.07 -19.52 -26.88
CA ASP A 258 1.13 -20.02 -26.18
C ASP A 258 2.04 -18.87 -25.75
N VAL A 259 2.24 -17.87 -26.62
CA VAL A 259 3.04 -16.67 -26.32
C VAL A 259 2.40 -15.84 -25.21
N CYS A 260 1.07 -15.67 -25.23
CA CYS A 260 0.36 -15.02 -24.14
C CYS A 260 0.54 -15.78 -22.83
N ASP A 261 0.38 -17.10 -22.81
CA ASP A 261 0.53 -17.94 -21.62
C ASP A 261 1.96 -17.86 -21.04
N ASP A 262 2.98 -17.79 -21.90
CA ASP A 262 4.37 -17.61 -21.49
C ASP A 262 4.62 -16.24 -20.85
N ILE A 263 4.13 -15.16 -21.48
CA ILE A 263 4.21 -13.79 -20.91
C ILE A 263 3.44 -13.73 -19.58
N GLU A 264 2.22 -14.27 -19.52
CA GLU A 264 1.41 -14.27 -18.31
C GLU A 264 2.08 -15.02 -17.16
N ARG A 265 2.74 -16.14 -17.46
CA ARG A 265 3.45 -16.95 -16.46
C ARG A 265 4.67 -16.23 -15.93
N GLU A 266 5.52 -15.67 -16.79
CA GLU A 266 6.68 -14.89 -16.36
C GLU A 266 6.24 -13.68 -15.51
N MET A 267 5.14 -13.00 -15.90
CA MET A 267 4.57 -11.93 -15.10
C MET A 267 4.08 -12.40 -13.72
N LYS A 268 3.42 -13.56 -13.63
CA LYS A 268 2.93 -14.12 -12.36
C LYS A 268 4.06 -14.59 -11.46
N ASP A 269 5.18 -15.03 -12.04
CA ASP A 269 6.37 -15.45 -11.29
C ASP A 269 7.11 -14.24 -10.69
N GLN A 270 7.25 -13.14 -11.45
CA GLN A 270 7.85 -11.89 -10.95
C GLN A 270 6.92 -11.11 -10.01
N TYR A 271 5.62 -11.13 -10.29
CA TYR A 271 4.58 -10.42 -9.53
C TYR A 271 3.49 -11.39 -9.05
N PRO A 272 3.70 -12.05 -7.89
CA PRO A 272 2.74 -13.00 -7.35
C PRO A 272 1.33 -12.40 -7.19
N GLY A 273 0.34 -13.03 -7.82
CA GLY A 273 -1.05 -12.58 -7.79
C GLY A 273 -1.39 -11.48 -8.81
N ALA A 274 -0.50 -11.18 -9.76
CA ALA A 274 -0.83 -10.34 -10.89
C ALA A 274 -1.92 -10.97 -11.77
N GLN A 275 -2.87 -10.14 -12.21
CA GLN A 275 -3.86 -10.48 -13.23
C GLN A 275 -3.45 -9.79 -14.52
N VAL A 276 -3.21 -10.58 -15.56
CA VAL A 276 -2.76 -10.10 -16.86
C VAL A 276 -3.85 -10.39 -17.88
N LEU A 277 -4.18 -9.42 -18.71
CA LEU A 277 -5.09 -9.55 -19.83
C LEU A 277 -4.38 -9.10 -21.11
N ILE A 278 -4.11 -10.04 -22.01
CA ILE A 278 -3.45 -9.78 -23.29
C ILE A 278 -4.48 -9.86 -24.41
N HIS A 279 -4.79 -8.72 -25.03
CA HIS A 279 -5.60 -8.68 -26.24
C HIS A 279 -4.69 -8.88 -27.46
N VAL A 280 -4.87 -9.99 -28.17
CA VAL A 280 -4.09 -10.28 -29.38
C VAL A 280 -4.70 -9.58 -30.58
N GLU A 281 -3.91 -8.76 -31.27
CA GLU A 281 -4.31 -8.07 -32.50
C GLU A 281 -3.44 -8.54 -33.69
N PRO A 282 -4.02 -8.77 -34.88
CA PRO A 282 -3.22 -9.03 -36.07
C PRO A 282 -2.52 -7.75 -36.54
N CYS A 283 -1.29 -7.88 -37.02
CA CYS A 283 -0.58 -6.78 -37.65
C CYS A 283 -1.30 -6.30 -38.92
N ARG A 284 -1.31 -4.99 -39.16
CA ARG A 284 -1.77 -4.40 -40.43
C ARG A 284 -0.61 -4.27 -41.39
N ILE A 285 -0.77 -4.83 -42.58
CA ILE A 285 0.20 -4.73 -43.66
C ILE A 285 0.40 -3.24 -44.02
N GLY A 286 1.63 -2.75 -43.89
CA GLY A 286 2.01 -1.37 -44.23
C GLY A 286 2.12 -0.38 -43.07
N GLU A 287 1.36 -0.56 -41.98
CA GLU A 287 1.40 0.30 -40.79
C GLU A 287 2.30 -0.26 -39.68
N ASP A 288 2.13 -1.55 -39.33
CA ASP A 288 2.77 -2.12 -38.14
C ASP A 288 4.10 -2.83 -38.43
N CYS A 289 4.38 -3.17 -39.70
CA CYS A 289 5.59 -3.88 -40.10
C CYS A 289 6.13 -3.40 -41.45
N LEU A 290 7.34 -2.82 -41.44
CA LEU A 290 8.04 -2.37 -42.65
C LEU A 290 8.39 -3.53 -43.59
N GLN A 291 8.75 -4.71 -43.06
CA GLN A 291 9.11 -5.88 -43.87
C GLN A 291 7.90 -6.47 -44.62
N CYS A 292 6.73 -6.55 -43.99
CA CYS A 292 5.50 -6.97 -44.67
C CYS A 292 5.11 -6.01 -45.81
N ARG A 293 5.43 -4.72 -45.66
CA ARG A 293 5.20 -3.70 -46.69
C ARG A 293 6.09 -3.87 -47.93
N GLU A 294 7.35 -4.26 -47.73
CA GLU A 294 8.33 -4.37 -48.82
C GLU A 294 8.24 -5.70 -49.59
N ARG A 295 7.88 -6.81 -48.93
CA ARG A 295 7.89 -8.15 -49.53
C ARG A 295 6.52 -8.79 -49.74
N GLY A 296 5.45 -8.25 -49.14
CA GLY A 296 4.14 -8.91 -49.12
C GLY A 296 4.13 -10.27 -48.41
N GLN A 297 5.23 -10.62 -47.72
CA GLN A 297 5.44 -11.89 -47.02
C GLN A 297 6.03 -11.59 -45.64
N CYS A 298 5.48 -12.23 -44.61
CA CYS A 298 5.93 -12.05 -43.23
C CYS A 298 7.04 -13.04 -42.90
N GLU A 299 8.29 -12.57 -42.71
CA GLU A 299 9.44 -13.42 -42.30
C GLU A 299 9.17 -14.18 -40.99
N PHE A 300 8.37 -13.60 -40.10
CA PHE A 300 7.91 -14.20 -38.85
C PHE A 300 6.99 -15.40 -39.05
N SER A 301 6.13 -15.34 -40.08
CA SER A 301 5.27 -16.45 -40.48
C SER A 301 6.10 -17.60 -41.04
N GLU A 302 7.08 -17.30 -41.89
CA GLU A 302 7.93 -18.32 -42.51
C GLU A 302 8.87 -19.02 -41.52
N LYS A 303 9.44 -18.28 -40.54
CA LYS A 303 10.27 -18.88 -39.49
C LYS A 303 9.47 -19.82 -38.59
N ASN A 304 8.35 -19.36 -38.06
CA ASN A 304 7.50 -20.17 -37.17
C ASN A 304 6.93 -21.41 -37.88
N ALA A 305 6.55 -21.26 -39.16
CA ALA A 305 6.04 -22.37 -39.95
C ALA A 305 7.13 -23.42 -40.27
N LYS A 306 8.36 -22.98 -40.58
CA LYS A 306 9.50 -23.89 -40.75
C LYS A 306 9.87 -24.62 -39.47
N GLU A 307 9.81 -23.95 -38.32
CA GLU A 307 10.08 -24.59 -37.02
C GLU A 307 8.98 -25.60 -36.62
N LYS A 308 7.72 -25.36 -37.01
CA LYS A 308 6.59 -26.25 -36.70
C LYS A 308 6.20 -27.22 -37.82
N GLY A 309 6.93 -27.24 -38.94
CA GLY A 309 6.68 -28.14 -40.08
C GLY A 309 5.36 -27.87 -40.83
N ILE A 310 4.87 -26.63 -40.80
CA ILE A 310 3.61 -26.22 -41.42
C ILE A 310 3.91 -25.63 -42.81
N ASP A 311 3.20 -26.07 -43.86
CA ASP A 311 3.34 -25.53 -45.21
C ASP A 311 2.60 -24.19 -45.35
N THR A 312 3.35 -23.09 -45.46
CA THR A 312 2.82 -21.72 -45.61
C THR A 312 2.52 -21.32 -47.05
N SER A 313 2.69 -22.22 -48.02
CA SER A 313 2.51 -21.88 -49.45
C SER A 313 1.04 -21.59 -49.83
N GLU A 314 0.06 -22.11 -49.08
CA GLU A 314 -1.37 -21.88 -49.36
C GLU A 314 -1.94 -20.61 -48.70
N SER A 315 -1.38 -20.14 -47.57
CA SER A 315 -1.91 -18.98 -46.82
C SER A 315 -1.59 -17.63 -47.47
N ASN A 316 -0.59 -17.55 -48.35
CA ASN A 316 -0.14 -16.31 -48.99
C ASN A 316 -0.91 -15.95 -50.28
N ASN A 317 -1.95 -16.72 -50.66
CA ASN A 317 -2.67 -16.56 -51.94
C ASN A 317 -4.09 -15.96 -51.83
N LEU A 318 -4.48 -15.43 -50.66
CA LEU A 318 -5.73 -14.69 -50.51
C LEU A 318 -5.42 -13.19 -50.40
N GLY A 319 -5.35 -12.54 -51.56
CA GLY A 319 -5.30 -11.08 -51.71
C GLY A 319 -6.65 -10.42 -51.50
#